data_AF-A0A6L7LCL7-F1
#
_entry.id   AF-A0A6L7LCL7-F1
#
_cell.length_a   1.000
_cell.length_b   1.000
_cell.length_c   1.000
_cell.angle_alpha   90.00
_cell.angle_beta   90.00
_cell.angle_gamma   90.00
#
_symmetry.space_group_name_H-M   'P 1'
#
loop_
_entity.id
_entity.type
_entity.pdbx_description
1 polymer ?
#
loop_
_entity_poly.entity_id
_entity_poly.type
_entity_poly.pdbx_seq_one_letter_code
_entity_poly.pdbx_strand_id
1 'polypeptide(L)'
;MWACTDIVEAVKARQRTTGGLPRAAFVITMVWPRTLLVGQVDIALAEYGIPTLNVRTTERVAYPTIAIEGKSVLDGRDRTAQQEILAMRDEIERLCR
;
A
#
# COMPACT_ATOMS: atom_id res chain seq x y z
N MET A 1 6.02 14.64 4.92
CA MET A 1 5.95 13.19 5.22
C MET A 1 7.02 12.88 6.26
N TRP A 2 6.72 13.03 7.55
CA TRP A 2 7.70 12.86 8.65
C TRP A 2 7.32 11.70 9.58
N ALA A 3 6.04 11.31 9.59
CA ALA A 3 5.52 10.24 10.45
C ALA A 3 6.05 8.85 10.09
N CYS A 4 6.49 8.62 8.84
CA CYS A 4 6.96 7.30 8.41
C CYS A 4 8.45 7.06 8.71
N THR A 5 9.23 8.11 8.99
CA THR A 5 10.70 8.02 9.11
C THR A 5 11.11 7.03 10.20
N ASP A 6 10.49 7.08 11.37
CA ASP A 6 10.82 6.20 12.49
C ASP A 6 10.53 4.73 12.16
N ILE A 7 9.43 4.46 11.45
CA ILE A 7 9.06 3.10 11.03
C ILE A 7 10.04 2.58 9.99
N VAL A 8 10.43 3.41 9.01
CA VAL A 8 11.41 3.05 7.99
C VAL A 8 12.76 2.71 8.65
N GLU A 9 13.21 3.53 9.58
CA GLU A 9 14.48 3.29 10.27
C GLU A 9 14.42 2.04 11.15
N ALA A 10 13.30 1.78 11.82
CA ALA A 10 13.09 0.53 12.56
C ALA A 10 13.15 -0.71 11.63
N VAL A 11 12.49 -0.66 10.48
CA VAL A 11 12.53 -1.73 9.47
C VAL A 11 13.95 -1.96 8.96
N LYS A 12 14.66 -0.89 8.57
CA LYS A 12 16.04 -0.97 8.08
C LYS A 12 16.99 -1.49 9.15
N ALA A 13 16.85 -1.05 10.40
CA ALA A 13 17.64 -1.54 11.52
C ALA A 13 17.47 -3.06 11.68
N ARG A 14 16.24 -3.56 11.54
CA ARG A 14 16.00 -5.00 11.56
C ARG A 14 16.68 -5.70 10.38
N GLN A 15 16.45 -5.22 9.16
CA GLN A 15 17.01 -5.79 7.92
C GLN A 15 18.54 -5.90 7.95
N ARG A 16 19.25 -4.92 8.55
CA ARG A 16 20.72 -4.94 8.70
C ARG A 16 21.23 -6.14 9.52
N THR A 17 20.43 -6.65 10.46
CA THR A 17 20.83 -7.74 11.38
C THR A 17 20.29 -9.11 10.99
N THR A 18 19.43 -9.17 9.98
CA THR A 18 18.66 -10.38 9.60
C THR A 18 18.86 -10.79 8.15
N GLY A 19 19.87 -10.23 7.47
CA GLY A 19 20.11 -10.52 6.05
C GLY A 19 19.01 -10.00 5.12
N GLY A 20 18.43 -8.82 5.43
CA GLY A 20 17.43 -8.17 4.58
C GLY A 20 15.98 -8.45 4.95
N LEU A 21 15.70 -9.06 6.11
CA LEU A 21 14.33 -9.38 6.57
C LEU A 21 13.85 -8.43 7.68
N PRO A 22 12.57 -8.06 7.76
CA PRO A 22 11.48 -8.46 6.87
C PRO A 22 11.55 -7.77 5.52
N ARG A 23 10.94 -8.36 4.50
CA ARG A 23 10.62 -7.65 3.26
C ARG A 23 9.59 -6.57 3.60
N ALA A 24 9.76 -5.38 3.05
CA ALA A 24 8.90 -4.24 3.31
C ALA A 24 8.61 -3.50 2.01
N ALA A 25 7.41 -2.96 1.91
CA ALA A 25 7.03 -2.05 0.84
C ALA A 25 6.03 -1.01 1.37
N PHE A 26 6.01 0.17 0.75
CA PHE A 26 4.94 1.14 0.95
C PHE A 26 3.72 0.77 0.12
N VAL A 27 2.54 1.10 0.64
CA VAL A 27 1.26 0.98 -0.06
C VAL A 27 0.59 2.35 -0.03
N ILE A 28 0.21 2.87 -1.20
CA ILE A 28 -0.53 4.13 -1.29
C ILE A 28 -2.02 3.80 -1.34
N THR A 29 -2.77 4.36 -0.40
CA THR A 29 -4.22 4.14 -0.27
C THR A 29 -4.99 5.43 -0.46
N MET A 30 -6.30 5.31 -0.76
CA MET A 30 -7.23 6.44 -0.87
C MET A 30 -6.80 7.48 -1.93
N VAL A 31 -6.27 7.00 -3.05
CA VAL A 31 -5.82 7.86 -4.14
C VAL A 31 -7.01 8.52 -4.81
N TRP A 32 -6.91 9.83 -5.05
CA TRP A 32 -7.79 10.58 -5.94
C TRP A 32 -7.21 10.63 -7.34
N PRO A 33 -7.85 10.00 -8.33
CA PRO A 33 -7.41 10.12 -9.71
C PRO A 33 -7.43 11.59 -10.12
N ARG A 34 -6.36 12.05 -10.78
CA ARG A 34 -6.17 13.43 -11.31
C ARG A 34 -5.62 14.49 -10.35
N THR A 35 -4.91 14.10 -9.30
CA THR A 35 -4.13 15.07 -8.50
C THR A 35 -2.63 14.97 -8.83
N LEU A 36 -1.96 16.12 -8.94
CA LEU A 36 -0.49 16.19 -9.08
C LEU A 36 0.23 15.58 -7.86
N LEU A 37 -0.46 15.51 -6.73
CA LEU A 37 0.04 14.98 -5.47
C LEU A 37 0.52 13.53 -5.58
N VAL A 38 -0.14 12.72 -6.42
CA VAL A 38 0.17 11.29 -6.59
C VAL A 38 1.62 11.08 -7.03
N GLY A 39 2.10 11.87 -8.00
CA GLY A 39 3.49 11.77 -8.47
C GLY A 39 4.51 12.29 -7.47
N GLN A 40 4.16 13.30 -6.67
CA GLN A 40 5.05 13.82 -5.62
C GLN A 40 5.23 12.82 -4.47
N VAL A 41 4.19 12.04 -4.14
CA VAL A 41 4.26 10.99 -3.13
C VAL A 41 5.25 9.90 -3.56
N ASP A 42 5.20 9.46 -4.82
CA ASP A 42 6.12 8.43 -5.31
C ASP A 42 7.59 8.86 -5.22
N ILE A 43 7.89 10.11 -5.63
CA ILE A 43 9.25 10.67 -5.54
C ILE A 43 9.71 10.71 -4.08
N ALA A 44 8.87 11.22 -3.19
CA ALA A 44 9.24 11.36 -1.78
C ALA A 44 9.36 10.00 -1.06
N LEU A 45 8.61 8.98 -1.48
CA LEU A 45 8.77 7.62 -0.94
C LEU A 45 10.05 6.94 -1.44
N ALA A 46 10.47 7.21 -2.68
CA ALA A 46 11.69 6.65 -3.25
C ALA A 46 12.95 7.02 -2.45
N GLU A 47 12.96 8.19 -1.81
CA GLU A 47 14.07 8.66 -0.94
C GLU A 47 14.35 7.71 0.24
N TYR A 48 13.34 6.97 0.69
CA TYR A 48 13.51 6.02 1.80
C TYR A 48 14.19 4.71 1.40
N GLY A 49 14.33 4.40 0.11
CA GLY A 49 14.99 3.17 -0.35
C GLY A 49 14.23 1.87 -0.02
N ILE A 50 12.95 1.99 0.35
CA ILE A 50 12.01 0.86 0.48
C ILE A 50 11.09 0.90 -0.74
N PRO A 51 10.81 -0.24 -1.41
CA PRO A 51 9.96 -0.25 -2.60
C PRO A 51 8.54 0.22 -2.28
N THR A 52 7.86 0.79 -3.27
CA THR A 52 6.43 1.12 -3.21
C THR A 52 5.68 0.18 -4.14
N LEU A 53 4.54 -0.37 -3.68
CA LEU A 53 3.67 -1.16 -4.54
C LEU A 53 3.13 -0.29 -5.69
N ASN A 54 3.06 -0.86 -6.88
CA ASN A 54 2.47 -0.20 -8.04
C ASN A 54 0.96 -0.10 -7.91
N VAL A 55 0.34 -1.13 -7.33
CA VAL A 55 -1.10 -1.16 -7.05
C VAL A 55 -1.44 -0.22 -5.89
N ARG A 56 -2.55 0.49 -6.04
CA ARG A 56 -3.06 1.49 -5.09
C ARG A 56 -4.55 1.25 -4.88
N THR A 57 -5.08 1.69 -3.75
CA THR A 57 -6.53 1.80 -3.59
C THR A 57 -6.98 3.21 -3.91
N THR A 58 -8.14 3.35 -4.55
CA THR A 58 -8.77 4.65 -4.76
C THR A 58 -9.73 4.96 -3.63
N GLU A 59 -10.02 6.24 -3.41
CA GLU A 59 -11.11 6.57 -2.48
C GLU A 59 -12.44 6.13 -3.09
N ARG A 60 -13.09 5.16 -2.44
CA ARG A 60 -14.37 4.59 -2.87
C ARG A 60 -15.27 4.40 -1.67
N VAL A 61 -16.54 4.75 -1.84
CA VAL A 61 -17.59 4.52 -0.83
C VAL A 61 -17.77 3.03 -0.52
N ALA A 62 -17.43 2.14 -1.47
CA ALA A 62 -17.52 0.70 -1.26
C ALA A 62 -16.69 0.18 -0.08
N TYR A 63 -15.48 0.74 0.16
CA TYR A 63 -14.62 0.34 1.28
C TYR A 63 -15.26 0.58 2.66
N PRO A 64 -15.72 1.80 3.02
CA PRO A 64 -16.38 2.02 4.30
C PRO A 64 -17.76 1.35 4.39
N THR A 65 -18.55 1.30 3.31
CA THR A 65 -19.89 0.68 3.34
C THR A 65 -19.83 -0.79 3.72
N ILE A 66 -18.94 -1.56 3.10
CA ILE A 66 -18.85 -3.00 3.37
C ILE A 66 -18.18 -3.30 4.72
N ALA A 67 -17.28 -2.41 5.18
CA ALA A 67 -16.65 -2.51 6.48
C ALA A 67 -17.66 -2.35 7.63
N ILE A 68 -18.68 -1.49 7.46
CA ILE A 68 -19.78 -1.35 8.44
C ILE A 68 -20.55 -2.67 8.59
N GLU A 69 -20.65 -3.46 7.53
CA GLU A 69 -21.27 -4.79 7.57
C GLU A 69 -20.34 -5.88 8.14
N GLY A 70 -19.10 -5.54 8.52
CA GLY A 70 -18.09 -6.50 8.98
C GLY A 70 -17.59 -7.43 7.88
N LYS A 71 -17.66 -7.01 6.62
CA LYS A 71 -17.30 -7.80 5.44
C LYS A 71 -16.13 -7.19 4.67
N SER A 72 -15.59 -7.95 3.73
CA SER A 72 -14.57 -7.49 2.78
C SER A 72 -15.22 -6.90 1.53
N VAL A 73 -14.53 -6.00 0.83
CA VAL A 73 -14.95 -5.55 -0.52
C VAL A 73 -15.11 -6.71 -1.51
N LEU A 74 -14.44 -7.84 -1.25
CA LEU A 74 -14.60 -9.08 -2.02
C LEU A 74 -16.01 -9.68 -1.90
N ASP A 75 -16.73 -9.39 -0.81
CA ASP A 75 -18.13 -9.80 -0.59
C ASP A 75 -19.13 -8.79 -1.19
N GLY A 76 -18.64 -7.64 -1.68
CA GLY A 76 -19.43 -6.56 -2.24
C GLY A 76 -19.71 -6.68 -3.73
N ARG A 77 -20.14 -5.56 -4.35
CA ARG A 77 -20.44 -5.47 -5.79
C ARG A 77 -19.52 -4.51 -6.57
N ASP A 78 -18.70 -3.73 -5.89
CA ASP A 78 -17.75 -2.81 -6.54
C ASP A 78 -16.57 -3.61 -7.12
N ARG A 79 -16.68 -3.92 -8.41
CA ARG A 79 -15.68 -4.71 -9.14
C ARG A 79 -14.31 -4.04 -9.17
N THR A 80 -14.24 -2.71 -9.18
CA THR A 80 -12.95 -2.03 -9.21
C THR A 80 -12.27 -2.10 -7.85
N ALA A 81 -13.00 -1.91 -6.75
CA ALA A 81 -12.46 -2.12 -5.41
C ALA A 81 -11.97 -3.57 -5.21
N GLN A 82 -12.72 -4.55 -5.74
CA GLN A 82 -12.29 -5.95 -5.75
C GLN A 82 -10.99 -6.14 -6.53
N GLN A 83 -10.90 -5.58 -7.73
CA GLN A 83 -9.69 -5.64 -8.57
C GLN A 83 -8.48 -4.99 -7.89
N GLU A 84 -8.65 -3.85 -7.23
CA GLU A 84 -7.57 -3.18 -6.48
C GLU A 84 -7.00 -4.10 -5.39
N ILE A 85 -7.87 -4.73 -4.58
CA ILE A 85 -7.43 -5.63 -3.51
C ILE A 85 -6.81 -6.93 -4.05
N LEU A 86 -7.39 -7.52 -5.10
CA LEU A 86 -6.85 -8.73 -5.72
C LEU A 86 -5.48 -8.46 -6.36
N ALA A 87 -5.32 -7.34 -7.07
CA ALA A 87 -4.05 -6.95 -7.66
C ALA A 87 -3.00 -6.65 -6.56
N MET A 88 -3.41 -6.05 -5.44
CA MET A 88 -2.53 -5.81 -4.30
C MET A 88 -2.06 -7.11 -3.67
N ARG A 89 -2.95 -8.08 -3.46
CA ARG A 89 -2.59 -9.44 -3.02
C ARG A 89 -1.52 -10.04 -3.94
N ASP A 90 -1.75 -10.00 -5.26
CA ASP A 90 -0.84 -10.61 -6.24
C ASP A 90 0.53 -9.92 -6.26
N GLU A 91 0.59 -8.62 -5.99
CA GLU A 91 1.85 -7.88 -5.85
C GLU A 91 2.58 -8.22 -4.54
N ILE A 92 1.86 -8.31 -3.43
CA ILE A 92 2.41 -8.73 -2.14
C ILE A 92 2.97 -10.16 -2.22
N GLU A 93 2.25 -11.09 -2.86
CA GLU A 93 2.76 -12.45 -3.06
C GLU A 93 4.06 -12.48 -3.86
N ARG A 94 4.16 -11.66 -4.92
CA ARG A 94 5.41 -11.49 -5.68
C ARG A 94 6.53 -10.86 -4.84
N LEU A 95 6.18 -9.99 -3.88
CA LEU A 95 7.10 -9.46 -2.87
C LEU A 95 7.35 -10.43 -1.72
N CYS A 96 6.79 -11.64 -1.69
CA CYS A 96 7.08 -12.62 -0.64
C CYS A 96 7.79 -13.87 -1.17
N ARG A 97 7.65 -14.15 -2.48
CA ARG A 97 8.42 -15.16 -3.22
C ARG A 97 9.84 -14.69 -3.51
#